data_AF-A0A9E3N6X2-F1
#
_entry.id   AF-A0A9E3N6X2-F1
#
_cell.length_a   1.000
_cell.length_b   1.000
_cell.length_c   1.000
_cell.angle_alpha   90.00
_cell.angle_beta   90.00
_cell.angle_gamma   90.00
#
_symmetry.space_group_name_H-M   'P 1'
#
loop_
_entity.id
_entity.type
_entity.pdbx_description
1 polymer ?
#
loop_
_entity_poly.entity_id
_entity_poly.type
_entity_poly.pdbx_seq_one_letter_code
_entity_poly.pdbx_strand_id
1 'polypeptide(L)'
;YPIVRDVLALDAFARCWVHEDVFYERVGKLIDEAKRDGYARLLAAWQANNAQRFRASVALSAQMLAEAARDSQSVEQEDEAGLLKSALKAVGLGKDEQKRQDAAMAGLVERLERRIGDTTVGLLRLHRLDPGAAGRINARVRENFAVRAPIDKAQAGLLGAVVSGAATGLSADLMAGGLTLGGGALLGALVGALTAAGAAWGFNTTTDRDKPTVQFADPFLRTLLVGSVLRYLAVAHFGRGRGNFVEGEAPPFWQAEVERSVAAHEAELAHLWKTARIAPDAPAAAAPVQALLGRVIVETFEHLYPETAARALARAAM
;
A
#
# COMPACT_ATOMS: atom_id res chain seq x y z
N TYR A 1 -7.08 -32.00 -35.72
CA TYR A 1 -7.35 -32.97 -34.65
C TYR A 1 -8.76 -32.77 -34.11
N PRO A 2 -9.73 -33.65 -34.42
CA PRO A 2 -11.15 -33.50 -34.02
C PRO A 2 -11.39 -33.60 -32.50
N ILE A 3 -10.39 -34.06 -31.72
CA ILE A 3 -10.42 -34.10 -30.26
C ILE A 3 -10.19 -32.73 -29.61
N VAL A 4 -9.57 -31.78 -30.32
CA VAL A 4 -9.33 -30.42 -29.83
C VAL A 4 -10.60 -29.59 -30.06
N ARG A 5 -11.25 -29.18 -28.98
CA ARG A 5 -12.53 -28.44 -29.03
C ARG A 5 -12.37 -26.93 -28.92
N ASP A 6 -11.30 -26.47 -28.29
CA ASP A 6 -10.94 -25.05 -28.16
C ASP A 6 -9.44 -24.93 -27.84
N VAL A 7 -8.86 -23.74 -28.06
CA VAL A 7 -7.45 -23.43 -27.76
C VAL A 7 -7.38 -22.08 -27.04
N LEU A 8 -6.77 -22.06 -25.86
CA LEU A 8 -6.47 -20.85 -25.10
C LEU A 8 -4.96 -20.76 -24.86
N ALA A 9 -4.39 -19.58 -25.07
CA ALA A 9 -3.05 -19.30 -24.59
C ALA A 9 -3.04 -19.39 -23.07
N LEU A 10 -2.02 -20.04 -22.49
CA LEU A 10 -1.89 -20.18 -21.03
C LEU A 10 -1.95 -18.81 -20.32
N ASP A 11 -1.34 -17.83 -20.94
CA ASP A 11 -1.28 -16.45 -20.47
C ASP A 11 -2.64 -15.73 -20.46
N ALA A 12 -3.62 -16.19 -21.25
CA ALA A 12 -4.95 -15.60 -21.32
C ALA A 12 -5.79 -15.83 -20.06
N PHE A 13 -5.38 -16.74 -19.17
CA PHE A 13 -6.10 -17.05 -17.92
C PHE A 13 -5.21 -17.24 -16.68
N ALA A 14 -3.90 -17.40 -16.84
CA ALA A 14 -3.00 -17.72 -15.72
C ALA A 14 -2.41 -16.50 -14.98
N ARG A 15 -2.66 -15.27 -15.43
CA ARG A 15 -2.04 -14.05 -14.87
C ARG A 15 -2.62 -13.67 -13.50
N CYS A 16 -3.93 -13.54 -13.41
CA CYS A 16 -4.62 -13.22 -12.16
C CYS A 16 -6.09 -13.63 -12.21
N TRP A 17 -6.78 -13.48 -11.08
CA TRP A 17 -8.17 -13.91 -10.92
C TRP A 17 -9.14 -13.29 -11.92
N VAL A 18 -8.86 -12.08 -12.40
CA VAL A 18 -9.64 -11.38 -13.43
C VAL A 18 -9.61 -12.11 -14.78
N HIS A 19 -8.52 -12.81 -15.09
CA HIS A 19 -8.36 -13.56 -16.33
C HIS A 19 -8.89 -14.99 -16.25
N GLU A 20 -8.91 -15.58 -15.06
CA GLU A 20 -9.33 -16.98 -14.87
C GLU A 20 -10.77 -17.24 -15.30
N ASP A 21 -11.64 -16.23 -15.24
CA ASP A 21 -13.04 -16.37 -15.63
C ASP A 21 -13.18 -16.80 -17.10
N VAL A 22 -12.31 -16.32 -17.99
CA VAL A 22 -12.28 -16.70 -19.41
C VAL A 22 -12.07 -18.21 -19.57
N PHE A 23 -11.22 -18.82 -18.74
CA PHE A 23 -10.99 -20.27 -18.77
C PHE A 23 -12.25 -21.04 -18.38
N TYR A 24 -12.91 -20.64 -17.29
CA TYR A 24 -14.13 -21.32 -16.85
C TYR A 24 -15.29 -21.11 -17.83
N GLU A 25 -15.48 -19.92 -18.40
CA GLU A 25 -16.49 -19.70 -19.45
C GLU A 25 -16.28 -20.63 -20.66
N ARG A 26 -15.02 -20.90 -21.02
CA ARG A 26 -14.66 -21.79 -22.14
C ARG A 26 -14.92 -23.25 -21.80
N VAL A 27 -14.55 -23.69 -20.59
CA VAL A 27 -14.89 -25.03 -20.09
C VAL A 27 -16.39 -25.26 -20.10
N GLY A 28 -17.19 -24.29 -19.66
CA GLY A 28 -18.65 -24.39 -19.63
C GLY A 28 -19.30 -24.72 -20.98
N LYS A 29 -18.71 -24.26 -22.10
CA LYS A 29 -19.17 -24.56 -23.46
C LYS A 29 -18.92 -26.02 -23.87
N LEU A 30 -17.99 -26.69 -23.20
CA LEU A 30 -17.59 -28.07 -23.47
C LEU A 30 -18.26 -29.09 -22.54
N ILE A 31 -19.00 -28.62 -21.53
CA ILE A 31 -19.73 -29.49 -20.60
C ILE A 31 -20.99 -30.05 -21.28
N ASP A 32 -21.19 -31.37 -21.11
CA ASP A 32 -22.41 -32.08 -21.51
C ASP A 32 -23.66 -31.33 -21.06
N GLU A 33 -24.67 -31.25 -21.92
CA GLU A 33 -25.87 -30.46 -21.67
C GLU A 33 -26.54 -30.77 -20.32
N ALA A 34 -26.65 -32.06 -19.97
CA ALA A 34 -27.20 -32.53 -18.70
C ALA A 34 -26.46 -32.00 -17.44
N LYS A 35 -25.23 -31.50 -17.57
CA LYS A 35 -24.40 -31.00 -16.45
C LYS A 35 -24.25 -29.48 -16.45
N ARG A 36 -24.75 -28.76 -17.47
CA ARG A 36 -24.52 -27.32 -17.64
C ARG A 36 -25.07 -26.48 -16.49
N ASP A 37 -26.25 -26.82 -15.97
CA ASP A 37 -26.84 -26.10 -14.83
C ASP A 37 -26.01 -26.26 -13.54
N GLY A 38 -25.49 -27.47 -13.31
CA GLY A 38 -24.58 -27.74 -12.20
C GLY A 38 -23.28 -26.94 -12.33
N TYR A 39 -22.71 -26.92 -13.53
CA TYR A 39 -21.53 -26.13 -13.84
C TYR A 39 -21.75 -24.62 -13.63
N ALA A 40 -22.88 -24.08 -14.12
CA ALA A 40 -23.22 -22.67 -13.98
C ALA A 40 -23.29 -22.23 -12.50
N ARG A 41 -23.86 -23.08 -11.62
CA ARG A 41 -23.86 -22.80 -10.17
C ARG A 41 -22.46 -22.77 -9.56
N LEU A 42 -21.58 -23.69 -9.97
CA LEU A 42 -20.19 -23.71 -9.51
C LEU A 42 -19.42 -22.48 -9.97
N LEU A 43 -19.60 -22.07 -11.24
CA LEU A 43 -18.99 -20.87 -11.78
C LEU A 43 -19.47 -19.61 -11.04
N ALA A 44 -20.78 -19.47 -10.81
CA ALA A 44 -21.34 -18.36 -10.05
C ALA A 44 -20.79 -18.31 -8.62
N ALA A 45 -20.69 -19.45 -7.93
CA ALA A 45 -20.11 -19.53 -6.59
C ALA A 45 -18.61 -19.13 -6.60
N TRP A 46 -17.85 -19.56 -7.60
CA TRP A 46 -16.44 -19.17 -7.75
C TRP A 46 -16.30 -17.66 -8.00
N GLN A 47 -17.13 -17.08 -8.87
CA GLN A 47 -17.15 -15.63 -9.14
C GLN A 47 -17.49 -14.83 -7.89
N ALA A 48 -18.53 -15.23 -7.15
CA ALA A 48 -18.92 -14.58 -5.90
C ALA A 48 -17.82 -14.63 -4.84
N ASN A 49 -17.13 -15.77 -4.72
CA ASN A 49 -15.99 -15.92 -3.79
C ASN A 49 -14.83 -15.00 -4.16
N ASN A 50 -14.55 -14.79 -5.46
CA ASN A 50 -13.51 -13.86 -5.89
C ASN A 50 -13.90 -12.41 -5.63
N ALA A 51 -15.16 -12.03 -5.91
CA ALA A 51 -15.68 -10.71 -5.59
C ALA A 51 -15.60 -10.40 -4.08
N GLN A 52 -16.01 -11.37 -3.24
CA GLN A 52 -15.90 -11.24 -1.78
C GLN A 52 -14.44 -11.08 -1.34
N ARG A 53 -13.52 -11.89 -1.89
CA ARG A 53 -12.09 -11.80 -1.58
C ARG A 53 -11.50 -10.45 -2.00
N PHE A 54 -11.89 -9.93 -3.16
CA PHE A 54 -11.50 -8.60 -3.60
C PHE A 54 -11.97 -7.54 -2.61
N ARG A 55 -13.27 -7.49 -2.28
CA ARG A 55 -13.81 -6.54 -1.31
C ARG A 55 -13.12 -6.62 0.05
N ALA A 56 -12.84 -7.82 0.54
CA ALA A 56 -12.10 -8.03 1.79
C ALA A 56 -10.65 -7.52 1.71
N SER A 57 -9.99 -7.68 0.55
CA SER A 57 -8.62 -7.18 0.32
C SER A 57 -8.58 -5.64 0.31
N VAL A 58 -9.57 -5.01 -0.31
CA VAL A 58 -9.72 -3.54 -0.33
C VAL A 58 -10.00 -3.02 1.08
N ALA A 59 -10.94 -3.64 1.80
CA ALA A 59 -11.29 -3.26 3.17
C ALA A 59 -10.08 -3.34 4.12
N LEU A 60 -9.32 -4.45 4.06
CA LEU A 60 -8.12 -4.63 4.87
C LEU A 60 -7.06 -3.54 4.59
N SER A 61 -6.82 -3.23 3.32
CA SER A 61 -5.83 -2.21 2.93
C SER A 61 -6.30 -0.79 3.26
N ALA A 62 -7.60 -0.52 3.12
CA ALA A 62 -8.20 0.75 3.48
C ALA A 62 -8.17 1.02 4.98
N GLN A 63 -8.37 -0.02 5.80
CA GLN A 63 -8.20 0.07 7.25
C GLN A 63 -6.77 0.51 7.60
N MET A 64 -5.75 -0.13 7.02
CA MET A 64 -4.35 0.25 7.27
C MET A 64 -4.05 1.70 6.85
N LEU A 65 -4.55 2.14 5.70
CA LEU A 65 -4.40 3.52 5.22
C LEU A 65 -5.10 4.54 6.13
N ALA A 66 -6.32 4.24 6.57
CA ALA A 66 -7.08 5.11 7.48
C ALA A 66 -6.44 5.18 8.87
N GLU A 67 -5.93 4.06 9.37
CA GLU A 67 -5.14 4.02 10.61
C GLU A 67 -3.86 4.83 10.48
N ALA A 68 -3.14 4.74 9.36
CA ALA A 68 -1.97 5.57 9.09
C ALA A 68 -2.33 7.07 9.02
N ALA A 69 -3.44 7.42 8.37
CA ALA A 69 -3.88 8.81 8.29
C ALA A 69 -4.20 9.42 9.67
N ARG A 70 -4.71 8.60 10.58
CA ARG A 70 -5.06 8.97 11.97
C ARG A 70 -3.91 8.84 12.97
N ASP A 71 -2.83 8.16 12.60
CA ASP A 71 -1.72 7.90 13.52
C ASP A 71 -0.99 9.21 13.83
N SER A 72 -0.68 9.41 15.10
CA SER A 72 0.03 10.58 15.58
C SER A 72 0.92 10.21 16.76
N GLN A 73 1.97 10.99 16.96
CA GLN A 73 2.90 10.81 18.07
C GLN A 73 3.16 12.17 18.71
N SER A 74 2.89 12.29 20.01
CA SER A 74 3.25 13.48 20.77
C SER A 74 4.77 13.56 20.91
N VAL A 75 5.32 14.75 20.70
CA VAL A 75 6.71 15.07 21.04
C VAL A 75 6.74 15.34 22.54
N GLU A 76 7.51 14.54 23.28
CA GLU A 76 7.70 14.78 24.72
C GLU A 76 8.26 16.19 24.94
N GLN A 77 7.69 16.96 25.86
CA GLN A 77 8.26 18.24 26.29
C GLN A 77 9.14 18.00 27.52
N GLU A 78 10.20 18.78 27.69
CA GLU A 78 10.95 18.80 28.95
C GLU A 78 10.03 19.28 30.09
N ASP A 79 10.10 18.62 31.25
CA ASP A 79 9.46 19.11 32.48
C ASP A 79 9.90 20.55 32.79
N GLU A 80 9.10 21.32 33.52
CA GLU A 80 9.43 22.71 33.94
C GLU A 80 10.80 22.81 34.63
N ALA A 81 11.25 21.76 35.32
CA ALA A 81 12.58 21.66 35.93
C ALA A 81 13.73 21.52 34.89
N GLY A 82 13.43 20.97 33.71
CA GLY A 82 14.34 20.85 32.57
C GLY A 82 14.50 22.17 31.82
N LEU A 83 13.41 22.94 31.64
CA LEU A 83 13.41 24.27 31.02
C LEU A 83 14.40 25.25 31.69
N LEU A 84 14.48 25.22 33.03
CA LEU A 84 15.42 26.04 33.80
C LEU A 84 16.89 25.64 33.58
N LYS A 85 17.15 24.34 33.39
CA LYS A 85 18.47 23.78 33.04
C LYS A 85 18.85 24.06 31.60
N SER A 86 17.87 24.07 30.70
CA SER A 86 18.05 24.27 29.27
C SER A 86 18.34 25.73 28.92
N ALA A 87 17.77 26.69 29.66
CA ALA A 87 18.14 28.12 29.55
C ALA A 87 19.65 28.39 29.78
N LEU A 88 20.35 27.52 30.54
CA LEU A 88 21.81 27.58 30.75
C LEU A 88 22.63 26.93 29.62
N LYS A 89 22.00 26.19 28.69
CA LYS A 89 22.64 25.44 27.59
C LYS A 89 22.15 25.90 26.21
N ALA A 90 22.07 27.21 25.99
CA ALA A 90 21.57 27.84 24.75
C ALA A 90 22.17 27.34 23.42
N VAL A 91 23.32 26.65 23.43
CA VAL A 91 23.95 26.05 22.23
C VAL A 91 23.50 24.59 21.96
N GLY A 92 22.89 23.90 22.94
CA GLY A 92 22.47 22.49 22.85
C GLY A 92 20.96 22.25 22.73
N LEU A 93 20.15 23.23 23.13
CA LEU A 93 18.68 23.19 23.15
C LEU A 93 18.03 22.71 21.83
N GLY A 94 18.51 23.22 20.69
CA GLY A 94 17.98 22.83 19.37
C GLY A 94 18.27 21.38 19.00
N LYS A 95 19.36 20.79 19.52
CA LYS A 95 19.71 19.38 19.26
C LYS A 95 18.84 18.42 20.05
N ASP A 96 18.44 18.79 21.27
CA ASP A 96 17.62 17.92 22.12
C ASP A 96 16.14 17.97 21.72
N GLU A 97 15.63 19.12 21.26
CA GLU A 97 14.31 19.21 20.60
C GLU A 97 14.27 18.38 19.31
N GLN A 98 15.29 18.52 18.45
CA GLN A 98 15.37 17.73 17.21
C GLN A 98 15.37 16.23 17.49
N LYS A 99 16.15 15.75 18.46
CA LYS A 99 16.16 14.33 18.85
C LYS A 99 14.79 13.82 19.31
N ARG A 100 14.03 14.62 20.06
CA ARG A 100 12.68 14.26 20.53
C ARG A 100 11.70 14.16 19.36
N GLN A 101 11.79 15.09 18.40
CA GLN A 101 11.00 15.02 17.15
C GLN A 101 11.40 13.80 16.30
N ASP A 102 12.70 13.53 16.16
CA ASP A 102 13.21 12.36 15.42
C ASP A 102 12.72 11.05 16.04
N ALA A 103 12.72 10.94 17.38
CA ALA A 103 12.18 9.78 18.10
C ALA A 103 10.66 9.61 17.88
N ALA A 104 9.91 10.72 17.86
CA ALA A 104 8.48 10.68 17.59
C ALA A 104 8.17 10.20 16.15
N MET A 105 8.94 10.68 15.16
CA MET A 105 8.86 10.21 13.77
C MET A 105 9.20 8.73 13.66
N ALA A 106 10.26 8.27 14.33
CA ALA A 106 10.66 6.87 14.34
C ALA A 106 9.54 5.95 14.86
N GLY A 107 8.89 6.34 15.97
CA GLY A 107 7.77 5.60 16.54
C GLY A 107 6.56 5.48 15.60
N LEU A 108 6.25 6.51 14.80
CA LEU A 108 5.22 6.45 13.78
C LEU A 108 5.57 5.46 12.67
N VAL A 109 6.80 5.53 12.16
CA VAL A 109 7.27 4.66 11.10
C VAL A 109 7.25 3.20 11.54
N GLU A 110 7.75 2.88 12.74
CA GLU A 110 7.77 1.52 13.28
C GLU A 110 6.36 0.93 13.41
N ARG A 111 5.37 1.73 13.86
CA ARG A 111 3.97 1.28 13.90
C ARG A 111 3.43 1.02 12.49
N LEU A 112 3.71 1.89 11.54
CA LEU A 112 3.27 1.71 10.16
C LEU A 112 3.89 0.48 9.51
N GLU A 113 5.16 0.18 9.77
CA GLU A 113 5.86 -1.02 9.29
C GLU A 113 5.15 -2.30 9.73
N ARG A 114 4.82 -2.39 11.02
CA ARG A 114 4.05 -3.53 11.55
C ARG A 114 2.71 -3.66 10.84
N ARG A 115 1.96 -2.56 10.70
CA ARG A 115 0.66 -2.55 10.00
C ARG A 115 0.79 -3.01 8.54
N ILE A 116 1.82 -2.57 7.82
CA ILE A 116 2.09 -3.01 6.44
C ILE A 116 2.38 -4.51 6.40
N GLY A 117 3.22 -5.02 7.31
CA GLY A 117 3.52 -6.44 7.44
C GLY A 117 2.26 -7.28 7.66
N ASP A 118 1.46 -6.91 8.67
CA ASP A 118 0.22 -7.60 9.03
C ASP A 118 -0.81 -7.55 7.90
N THR A 119 -0.93 -6.41 7.22
CA THR A 119 -1.80 -6.24 6.04
C THR A 119 -1.36 -7.18 4.91
N THR A 120 -0.05 -7.29 4.66
CA THR A 120 0.49 -8.19 3.62
C THR A 120 0.18 -9.65 3.94
N VAL A 121 0.36 -10.06 5.19
CA VAL A 121 0.01 -11.41 5.66
C VAL A 121 -1.49 -11.66 5.52
N GLY A 122 -2.32 -10.69 5.90
CA GLY A 122 -3.78 -10.77 5.75
C GLY A 122 -4.20 -10.94 4.30
N LEU A 123 -3.59 -10.18 3.38
CA LEU A 123 -3.81 -10.34 1.94
C LEU A 123 -3.43 -11.76 1.47
N LEU A 124 -2.26 -12.28 1.85
CA LEU A 124 -1.87 -13.65 1.49
C LEU A 124 -2.87 -14.69 2.00
N ARG A 125 -3.33 -14.57 3.25
CA ARG A 125 -4.35 -15.45 3.83
C ARG A 125 -5.68 -15.38 3.08
N LEU A 126 -6.17 -14.18 2.76
CA LEU A 126 -7.39 -13.99 1.97
C LEU A 126 -7.31 -14.69 0.60
N HIS A 127 -6.11 -14.67 -0.01
CA HIS A 127 -5.83 -15.31 -1.30
C HIS A 127 -5.40 -16.77 -1.18
N ARG A 128 -5.43 -17.36 0.02
CA ARG A 128 -5.02 -18.75 0.31
C ARG A 128 -3.60 -19.06 -0.13
N LEU A 129 -2.71 -18.09 0.03
CA LEU A 129 -1.30 -18.17 -0.27
C LEU A 129 -0.50 -18.34 1.02
N ASP A 130 0.70 -18.89 0.90
CA ASP A 130 1.62 -19.05 2.03
C ASP A 130 1.96 -17.69 2.67
N PRO A 131 1.59 -17.45 3.94
CA PRO A 131 1.95 -16.22 4.66
C PRO A 131 3.46 -15.96 4.73
N GLY A 132 4.29 -17.01 4.68
CA GLY A 132 5.76 -16.89 4.63
C GLY A 132 6.27 -16.14 3.39
N ALA A 133 5.43 -15.98 2.35
CA ALA A 133 5.79 -15.22 1.15
C ALA A 133 5.75 -13.69 1.33
N ALA A 134 5.25 -13.16 2.46
CA ALA A 134 5.09 -11.70 2.63
C ALA A 134 6.41 -10.92 2.49
N GLY A 135 7.54 -11.48 2.97
CA GLY A 135 8.88 -10.93 2.73
C GLY A 135 9.18 -10.68 1.26
N ARG A 136 8.89 -11.67 0.41
CA ARG A 136 9.14 -11.61 -1.04
C ARG A 136 8.20 -10.64 -1.74
N ILE A 137 6.93 -10.61 -1.35
CA ILE A 137 5.95 -9.64 -1.89
C ILE A 137 6.41 -8.21 -1.60
N ASN A 138 6.79 -7.92 -0.36
CA ASN A 138 7.21 -6.58 0.03
C ASN A 138 8.51 -6.16 -0.65
N ALA A 139 9.50 -7.05 -0.74
CA ALA A 139 10.75 -6.80 -1.48
C ALA A 139 10.49 -6.47 -2.96
N ARG A 140 9.56 -7.19 -3.60
CA ARG A 140 9.21 -6.96 -5.01
C ARG A 140 8.49 -5.64 -5.23
N VAL A 141 7.54 -5.29 -4.36
CA VAL A 141 6.89 -3.97 -4.42
C VAL A 141 7.98 -2.91 -4.33
N ARG A 142 8.95 -3.03 -3.42
CA ARG A 142 10.05 -2.08 -3.27
C ARG A 142 10.93 -1.98 -4.52
N GLU A 143 11.39 -3.11 -5.04
CA GLU A 143 12.33 -3.14 -6.18
C GLU A 143 11.74 -2.56 -7.46
N ASN A 144 10.42 -2.66 -7.63
CA ASN A 144 9.71 -2.17 -8.81
C ASN A 144 8.92 -0.89 -8.53
N PHE A 145 9.05 -0.31 -7.34
CA PHE A 145 8.43 0.94 -6.94
C PHE A 145 9.51 1.99 -6.66
N ALA A 146 9.71 2.89 -7.62
CA ALA A 146 10.57 4.06 -7.42
C ALA A 146 9.76 5.16 -6.73
N VAL A 147 10.06 5.47 -5.47
CA VAL A 147 9.48 6.63 -4.79
C VAL A 147 10.00 7.89 -5.48
N ARG A 148 9.09 8.65 -6.12
CA ARG A 148 9.41 9.94 -6.73
C ARG A 148 8.80 11.04 -5.87
N ALA A 149 9.57 11.54 -4.91
CA ALA A 149 9.17 12.77 -4.22
C ALA A 149 9.23 13.94 -5.23
N PRO A 150 8.23 14.84 -5.26
CA PRO A 150 8.32 16.04 -6.07
C PRO A 150 9.45 16.91 -5.53
N ILE A 151 10.54 17.01 -6.28
CA ILE A 151 11.60 17.98 -6.00
C ILE A 151 11.08 19.31 -6.56
N ASP A 152 10.60 20.20 -5.70
CA ASP A 152 10.33 21.57 -6.13
C ASP A 152 11.65 22.19 -6.63
N LYS A 153 11.64 22.86 -7.79
CA LYS A 153 12.84 23.45 -8.40
C LYS A 153 13.50 24.49 -7.48
N ALA A 154 12.73 25.11 -6.57
CA ALA A 154 13.26 25.99 -5.52
C ALA A 154 13.97 25.21 -4.38
N GLN A 155 13.51 23.99 -4.08
CA GLN A 155 14.13 23.10 -3.09
C GLN A 155 15.32 22.32 -3.67
N ALA A 156 15.42 22.18 -4.99
CA ALA A 156 16.56 21.56 -5.67
C ALA A 156 17.89 22.30 -5.39
N GLY A 157 17.85 23.61 -5.16
CA GLY A 157 19.01 24.41 -4.75
C GLY A 157 19.40 24.27 -3.27
N LEU A 158 18.50 23.71 -2.44
CA LEU A 158 18.72 23.46 -1.00
C LEU A 158 19.14 22.01 -0.70
N LEU A 159 19.22 21.15 -1.73
CA LEU A 159 19.62 19.73 -1.65
C LEU A 159 21.05 19.50 -1.12
N GLY A 160 21.83 20.54 -0.85
CA GLY A 160 23.20 20.43 -0.32
C GLY A 160 23.35 20.55 1.20
N ALA A 161 22.32 20.95 1.96
CA ALA A 161 22.54 21.46 3.33
C ALA A 161 21.78 20.75 4.48
N VAL A 162 20.94 19.75 4.21
CA VAL A 162 20.25 18.99 5.26
C VAL A 162 20.60 17.51 5.17
N VAL A 163 21.82 17.17 5.59
CA VAL A 163 22.17 15.80 5.97
C VAL A 163 21.80 15.65 7.46
N SER A 164 20.52 15.49 7.77
CA SER A 164 20.09 15.21 9.16
C SER A 164 20.25 13.72 9.44
N GLY A 165 21.36 13.36 10.10
CA GLY A 165 21.81 11.98 10.38
C GLY A 165 20.92 11.11 11.27
N ALA A 166 19.63 11.42 11.42
CA ALA A 166 18.64 10.65 12.16
C ALA A 166 18.01 9.53 11.31
N ALA A 167 17.77 9.78 10.02
CA ALA A 167 17.24 8.78 9.11
C ALA A 167 18.26 7.67 8.78
N THR A 168 19.57 7.98 8.78
CA THR A 168 20.63 7.03 8.48
C THR A 168 20.90 6.04 9.62
N GLY A 169 20.82 6.48 10.88
CA GLY A 169 21.03 5.61 12.05
C GLY A 169 19.92 4.57 12.26
N LEU A 170 18.66 5.01 12.16
CA LEU A 170 17.51 4.10 12.21
C LEU A 170 17.43 3.23 10.95
N SER A 171 17.73 3.76 9.77
CA SER A 171 17.82 2.93 8.55
C SER A 171 18.97 1.92 8.60
N ALA A 172 20.07 2.22 9.29
CA ALA A 172 21.19 1.29 9.41
C ALA A 172 20.83 0.11 10.33
N ASP A 173 20.20 0.36 11.48
CA ASP A 173 19.68 -0.70 12.35
C ASP A 173 18.46 -1.43 11.73
N LEU A 174 17.65 -0.76 10.89
CA LEU A 174 16.54 -1.34 10.14
C LEU A 174 16.99 -2.18 8.93
N MET A 175 18.08 -1.75 8.26
CA MET A 175 18.75 -2.51 7.21
C MET A 175 19.52 -3.70 7.80
N ALA A 176 20.09 -3.55 9.00
CA ALA A 176 20.81 -4.60 9.71
C ALA A 176 19.90 -5.56 10.49
N GLY A 177 18.71 -5.12 10.91
CA GLY A 177 17.77 -5.82 11.80
C GLY A 177 16.36 -5.90 11.24
N GLY A 178 16.21 -6.20 9.95
CA GLY A 178 14.91 -6.34 9.30
C GLY A 178 13.99 -7.33 10.00
N LEU A 179 12.90 -6.89 10.63
CA LEU A 179 12.05 -7.81 11.37
C LEU A 179 10.84 -8.28 10.56
N THR A 180 11.19 -9.34 9.82
CA THR A 180 10.45 -10.59 9.56
C THR A 180 9.71 -10.74 8.24
N LEU A 181 9.24 -9.68 7.57
CA LEU A 181 8.49 -9.83 6.31
C LEU A 181 8.72 -8.69 5.29
N GLY A 182 9.87 -8.01 5.31
CA GLY A 182 10.27 -7.05 4.26
C GLY A 182 9.57 -5.68 4.28
N GLY A 183 8.67 -5.42 5.24
CA GLY A 183 7.99 -4.13 5.39
C GLY A 183 8.93 -2.94 5.68
N GLY A 184 9.96 -3.16 6.51
CA GLY A 184 10.95 -2.13 6.83
C GLY A 184 11.80 -1.68 5.64
N ALA A 185 11.99 -2.52 4.62
CA ALA A 185 12.73 -2.11 3.43
C ALA A 185 11.89 -1.29 2.44
N LEU A 186 10.57 -1.52 2.40
CA LEU A 186 9.63 -0.68 1.64
C LEU A 186 9.53 0.71 2.25
N LEU A 187 9.36 0.79 3.57
CA LEU A 187 9.35 2.06 4.27
C LEU A 187 10.74 2.70 4.29
N GLY A 188 11.82 1.93 4.35
CA GLY A 188 13.19 2.44 4.19
C GLY A 188 13.42 3.19 2.87
N ALA A 189 12.82 2.76 1.75
CA ALA A 189 12.88 3.50 0.48
C ALA A 189 12.07 4.82 0.53
N LEU A 190 10.90 4.80 1.18
CA LEU A 190 10.07 5.99 1.40
C LEU A 190 10.73 6.99 2.34
N VAL A 191 11.36 6.50 3.41
CA VAL A 191 12.15 7.27 4.38
C VAL A 191 13.44 7.79 3.72
N GLY A 192 14.07 7.02 2.84
CA GLY A 192 15.19 7.48 2.02
C GLY A 192 14.79 8.59 1.03
N ALA A 193 13.54 8.62 0.56
CA ALA A 193 13.03 9.75 -0.21
C ALA A 193 12.71 10.97 0.68
N LEU A 194 12.28 10.75 1.92
CA LEU A 194 12.06 11.81 2.91
C LEU A 194 13.33 12.57 3.25
N THR A 195 14.49 11.91 3.28
CA THR A 195 15.77 12.61 3.49
C THR A 195 16.14 13.49 2.31
N ALA A 196 15.83 13.05 1.09
CA ALA A 196 16.10 13.83 -0.13
C ALA A 196 15.14 15.01 -0.31
N ALA A 197 13.86 14.87 0.06
CA ALA A 197 12.85 15.92 -0.10
C ALA A 197 12.62 16.79 1.17
N GLY A 198 13.12 16.36 2.32
CA GLY A 198 12.93 16.98 3.63
C GLY A 198 11.75 16.41 4.42
N ALA A 199 11.81 16.52 5.76
CA ALA A 199 10.84 15.94 6.69
C ALA A 199 9.39 16.40 6.45
N ALA A 200 9.20 17.64 5.97
CA ALA A 200 7.89 18.21 5.65
C ALA A 200 7.14 17.44 4.53
N TRP A 201 7.84 16.65 3.71
CA TRP A 201 7.20 15.82 2.69
C TRP A 201 6.42 14.64 3.28
N GLY A 202 6.83 14.13 4.45
CA GLY A 202 6.19 12.95 5.05
C GLY A 202 5.62 13.12 6.43
N PHE A 203 5.97 14.21 7.10
CA PHE A 203 5.41 14.53 8.41
C PHE A 203 4.85 15.95 8.44
N ASN A 204 3.68 16.08 9.04
CA ASN A 204 3.13 17.36 9.46
C ASN A 204 3.28 17.47 10.97
N THR A 205 3.70 18.63 11.45
CA THR A 205 3.61 18.99 12.87
C THR A 205 2.31 19.74 13.12
N THR A 206 1.58 19.31 14.13
CA THR A 206 0.37 19.96 14.63
C THR A 206 0.49 20.17 16.13
N THR A 207 -0.51 20.79 16.74
CA THR A 207 -0.59 20.94 18.20
C THR A 207 -1.89 20.31 18.66
N ASP A 208 -1.80 19.34 19.56
CA ASP A 208 -2.96 18.80 20.27
C ASP A 208 -2.78 19.07 21.77
N ARG A 209 -3.75 19.74 22.40
CA ARG A 209 -3.73 20.10 23.82
C ARG A 209 -2.38 20.72 24.27
N ASP A 210 -1.91 21.72 23.53
CA ASP A 210 -0.64 22.44 23.74
C ASP A 210 0.65 21.59 23.64
N LYS A 211 0.55 20.37 23.10
CA LYS A 211 1.70 19.50 22.84
C LYS A 211 1.94 19.39 21.33
N PRO A 212 3.18 19.61 20.84
CA PRO A 212 3.54 19.31 19.46
C PRO A 212 3.29 17.83 19.18
N THR A 213 2.56 17.55 18.10
CA THR A 213 2.28 16.21 17.61
C THR A 213 2.80 16.08 16.19
N VAL A 214 3.40 14.94 15.89
CA VAL A 214 3.80 14.55 14.54
C VAL A 214 2.75 13.61 13.98
N GLN A 215 2.40 13.75 12.71
CA GLN A 215 1.51 12.87 11.97
C GLN A 215 2.00 12.70 10.53
N PHE A 216 1.56 11.66 9.82
CA PHE A 216 1.92 11.50 8.41
C PHE A 216 1.29 12.59 7.52
N ALA A 217 2.10 13.16 6.63
CA ALA A 217 1.67 14.17 5.66
C ALA A 217 0.91 13.55 4.48
N ASP A 218 0.04 14.34 3.85
CA ASP A 218 -0.80 13.89 2.71
C ASP A 218 0.03 13.33 1.53
N PRO A 219 1.17 13.93 1.12
CA PRO A 219 1.99 13.37 0.04
C PRO A 219 2.53 11.97 0.38
N PHE A 220 2.85 11.70 1.64
CA PHE A 220 3.26 10.39 2.09
C PHE A 220 2.09 9.39 2.09
N LEU A 221 0.90 9.79 2.56
CA LEU A 221 -0.30 8.94 2.52
C LEU A 221 -0.70 8.58 1.07
N ARG A 222 -0.55 9.52 0.12
CA ARG A 222 -0.71 9.25 -1.31
C ARG A 222 0.26 8.17 -1.78
N THR A 223 1.52 8.25 -1.37
CA THR A 223 2.55 7.28 -1.75
C THR A 223 2.28 5.91 -1.12
N LEU A 224 1.81 5.88 0.13
CA LEU A 224 1.36 4.66 0.81
C LEU A 224 0.15 4.01 0.11
N LEU A 225 -0.77 4.81 -0.43
CA LEU A 225 -1.89 4.34 -1.24
C LEU A 225 -1.39 3.65 -2.52
N VAL A 226 -0.48 4.27 -3.27
CA VAL A 226 0.15 3.65 -4.46
C VAL A 226 0.80 2.31 -4.10
N GLY A 227 1.60 2.28 -3.02
CA GLY A 227 2.22 1.05 -2.54
C GLY A 227 1.21 -0.02 -2.11
N SER A 228 0.03 0.37 -1.62
CA SER A 228 -1.05 -0.54 -1.24
C SER A 228 -1.71 -1.18 -2.47
N VAL A 229 -1.94 -0.41 -3.53
CA VAL A 229 -2.45 -0.94 -4.81
C VAL A 229 -1.44 -1.90 -5.43
N LEU A 230 -0.15 -1.53 -5.50
CA LEU A 230 0.90 -2.40 -6.03
C LEU A 230 1.04 -3.70 -5.24
N ARG A 231 0.92 -3.66 -3.91
CA ARG A 231 0.90 -4.85 -3.07
C ARG A 231 -0.30 -5.74 -3.37
N TYR A 232 -1.48 -5.16 -3.54
CA TYR A 232 -2.65 -5.92 -3.95
C TYR A 232 -2.44 -6.58 -5.31
N LEU A 233 -1.91 -5.85 -6.32
CA LEU A 233 -1.59 -6.42 -7.63
C LEU A 233 -0.61 -7.59 -7.49
N ALA A 234 0.49 -7.43 -6.73
CA ALA A 234 1.47 -8.49 -6.54
C ALA A 234 0.84 -9.76 -5.93
N VAL A 235 -0.07 -9.62 -4.96
CA VAL A 235 -0.79 -10.75 -4.35
C VAL A 235 -1.82 -11.35 -5.31
N ALA A 236 -2.57 -10.52 -6.03
CA ALA A 236 -3.60 -10.96 -6.98
C ALA A 236 -3.04 -11.77 -8.15
N HIS A 237 -1.78 -11.52 -8.51
CA HIS A 237 -1.04 -12.25 -9.54
C HIS A 237 -0.18 -13.40 -8.97
N PHE A 238 -0.15 -13.58 -7.65
CA PHE A 238 0.71 -14.58 -7.01
C PHE A 238 0.16 -16.01 -7.14
N GLY A 239 1.02 -16.95 -7.53
CA GLY A 239 0.78 -18.40 -7.41
C GLY A 239 -0.20 -18.99 -8.43
N ARG A 240 -0.53 -18.28 -9.50
CA ARG A 240 -1.55 -18.67 -10.48
C ARG A 240 -0.90 -19.40 -11.66
N GLY A 241 -1.32 -20.65 -11.91
CA GLY A 241 -1.00 -21.41 -13.14
C GLY A 241 0.47 -21.85 -13.39
N ARG A 242 1.42 -21.63 -12.46
CA ARG A 242 2.86 -21.90 -12.70
C ARG A 242 3.57 -22.80 -11.66
N GLY A 243 2.83 -23.48 -10.77
CA GLY A 243 3.45 -24.33 -9.72
C GLY A 243 4.29 -23.52 -8.71
N ASN A 244 5.33 -24.14 -8.13
CA ASN A 244 6.33 -23.44 -7.29
C ASN A 244 7.23 -22.55 -8.18
N PHE A 245 6.68 -21.40 -8.55
CA PHE A 245 7.33 -20.16 -8.99
C PHE A 245 8.39 -20.21 -10.13
N VAL A 246 8.12 -19.40 -11.16
CA VAL A 246 9.15 -18.80 -12.04
C VAL A 246 8.92 -17.27 -12.04
N GLU A 247 10.01 -16.50 -11.98
CA GLU A 247 10.02 -15.03 -11.96
C GLU A 247 9.11 -14.39 -13.00
N GLY A 248 8.26 -13.47 -12.54
CA GLY A 248 7.39 -12.67 -13.41
C GLY A 248 6.30 -11.97 -12.62
N GLU A 249 5.93 -10.78 -13.08
CA GLU A 249 4.72 -10.02 -12.70
C GLU A 249 4.88 -9.06 -11.50
N ALA A 250 5.91 -8.22 -11.53
CA ALA A 250 5.79 -6.83 -11.07
C ALA A 250 6.54 -5.93 -12.06
N PRO A 251 6.09 -5.86 -13.32
CA PRO A 251 6.79 -5.10 -14.34
C PRO A 251 6.75 -3.61 -14.00
N PRO A 252 7.79 -2.83 -14.34
CA PRO A 252 7.86 -1.39 -14.01
C PRO A 252 6.65 -0.57 -14.49
N PHE A 253 5.96 -1.01 -15.55
CA PHE A 253 4.78 -0.31 -16.07
C PHE A 253 3.56 -0.34 -15.12
N TRP A 254 3.51 -1.29 -14.16
CA TRP A 254 2.43 -1.30 -13.16
C TRP A 254 2.44 -0.04 -12.30
N GLN A 255 3.62 0.42 -11.88
CA GLN A 255 3.71 1.66 -11.12
C GLN A 255 3.13 2.83 -11.90
N ALA A 256 3.48 2.97 -13.19
CA ALA A 256 2.97 4.05 -14.02
C ALA A 256 1.44 4.02 -14.16
N GLU A 257 0.85 2.82 -14.24
CA GLU A 257 -0.60 2.67 -14.35
C GLU A 257 -1.33 2.96 -13.04
N VAL A 258 -0.77 2.51 -11.92
CA VAL A 258 -1.30 2.84 -10.60
C VAL A 258 -1.20 4.33 -10.35
N GLU A 259 -0.06 4.96 -10.65
CA GLU A 259 0.13 6.41 -10.50
C GLU A 259 -0.85 7.20 -11.37
N ARG A 260 -1.10 6.76 -12.61
CA ARG A 260 -2.11 7.36 -13.49
C ARG A 260 -3.51 7.27 -12.88
N SER A 261 -3.88 6.09 -12.39
CA SER A 261 -5.19 5.86 -11.78
C SER A 261 -5.35 6.71 -10.51
N VAL A 262 -4.33 6.78 -9.65
CA VAL A 262 -4.35 7.64 -8.45
C VAL A 262 -4.43 9.12 -8.81
N ALA A 263 -3.70 9.58 -9.84
CA ALA A 263 -3.70 10.97 -10.28
C ALA A 263 -5.09 11.44 -10.79
N ALA A 264 -5.91 10.53 -11.31
CA ALA A 264 -7.28 10.84 -11.70
C ALA A 264 -8.17 11.27 -10.51
N HIS A 265 -7.79 10.88 -9.28
CA HIS A 265 -8.51 11.18 -8.04
C HIS A 265 -7.75 12.17 -7.13
N GLU A 266 -6.76 12.90 -7.65
CA GLU A 266 -5.87 13.75 -6.84
C GLU A 266 -6.65 14.81 -6.05
N ALA A 267 -7.70 15.39 -6.65
CA ALA A 267 -8.56 16.38 -5.99
C ALA A 267 -9.36 15.80 -4.81
N GLU A 268 -9.72 14.52 -4.87
CA GLU A 268 -10.48 13.84 -3.82
C GLU A 268 -9.58 13.46 -2.63
N LEU A 269 -8.29 13.19 -2.87
CA LEU A 269 -7.35 12.72 -1.84
C LEU A 269 -7.19 13.70 -0.68
N ALA A 270 -7.09 15.00 -0.96
CA ALA A 270 -6.93 16.01 0.08
C ALA A 270 -8.15 16.04 1.03
N HIS A 271 -9.36 15.95 0.47
CA HIS A 271 -10.58 15.86 1.28
C HIS A 271 -10.67 14.53 2.02
N LEU A 272 -10.28 13.43 1.37
CA LEU A 272 -10.29 12.09 1.95
C LEU A 272 -9.47 12.02 3.24
N TRP A 273 -8.23 12.50 3.23
CA TRP A 273 -7.35 12.43 4.40
C TRP A 273 -7.83 13.29 5.55
N LYS A 274 -8.40 14.47 5.26
CA LYS A 274 -9.05 15.31 6.27
C LYS A 274 -10.22 14.56 6.93
N THR A 275 -11.07 13.95 6.13
CA THR A 275 -12.24 13.18 6.61
C THR A 275 -11.82 11.97 7.44
N ALA A 276 -10.82 11.20 6.98
CA ALA A 276 -10.32 10.03 7.71
C ALA A 276 -9.71 10.42 9.07
N ARG A 277 -8.99 11.54 9.15
CA ARG A 277 -8.35 12.04 10.40
C ARG A 277 -9.36 12.39 11.49
N ILE A 278 -10.46 13.04 11.13
CA ILE A 278 -11.46 13.53 12.10
C ILE A 278 -12.60 12.55 12.34
N ALA A 279 -12.60 11.40 11.67
CA ALA A 279 -13.66 10.41 11.78
C ALA A 279 -13.79 9.89 13.23
N PRO A 280 -15.03 9.67 13.72
CA PRO A 280 -15.27 9.34 15.13
C PRO A 280 -14.68 7.99 15.53
N ASP A 281 -14.65 7.02 14.61
CA ASP A 281 -14.20 5.65 14.86
C ASP A 281 -13.49 5.06 13.64
N ALA A 282 -12.85 3.90 13.82
CA ALA A 282 -12.06 3.25 12.78
C ALA A 282 -12.89 2.88 11.54
N PRO A 283 -14.11 2.30 11.67
CA PRO A 283 -14.98 2.05 10.51
C PRO A 283 -15.32 3.32 9.70
N ALA A 284 -15.67 4.42 10.37
CA ALA A 284 -16.00 5.69 9.70
C ALA A 284 -14.79 6.28 8.99
N ALA A 285 -13.57 6.08 9.52
CA ALA A 285 -12.34 6.50 8.87
C ALA A 285 -12.01 5.65 7.62
N ALA A 286 -12.23 4.34 7.71
CA ALA A 286 -11.89 3.38 6.67
C ALA A 286 -12.86 3.40 5.48
N ALA A 287 -14.16 3.63 5.72
CA ALA A 287 -15.20 3.59 4.69
C ALA A 287 -14.91 4.47 3.45
N PRO A 288 -14.60 5.77 3.57
CA PRO A 288 -14.30 6.60 2.39
C PRO A 288 -12.98 6.18 1.71
N VAL A 289 -11.99 5.71 2.48
CA VAL A 289 -10.72 5.21 1.94
C VAL A 289 -10.95 3.92 1.15
N GLN A 290 -11.83 3.05 1.63
CA GLN A 290 -12.20 1.80 0.97
C GLN A 290 -12.91 2.07 -0.35
N ALA A 291 -13.83 3.04 -0.38
CA ALA A 291 -14.53 3.43 -1.60
C ALA A 291 -13.55 3.93 -2.68
N LEU A 292 -12.64 4.85 -2.32
CA LEU A 292 -11.65 5.36 -3.26
C LEU A 292 -10.66 4.28 -3.70
N LEU A 293 -10.08 3.53 -2.75
CA LEU A 293 -9.11 2.47 -3.04
C LEU A 293 -9.71 1.40 -3.98
N GLY A 294 -10.97 1.04 -3.76
CA GLY A 294 -11.71 0.14 -4.63
C GLY A 294 -11.77 0.65 -6.07
N ARG A 295 -12.15 1.91 -6.27
CA ARG A 295 -12.17 2.54 -7.61
C ARG A 295 -10.80 2.54 -8.28
N VAL A 296 -9.77 3.00 -7.56
CA VAL A 296 -8.40 3.04 -8.08
C VAL A 296 -7.92 1.65 -8.52
N ILE A 297 -8.19 0.61 -7.72
CA ILE A 297 -7.81 -0.75 -8.10
C ILE A 297 -8.59 -1.21 -9.34
N VAL A 298 -9.91 -0.95 -9.39
CA VAL A 298 -10.74 -1.32 -10.55
C VAL A 298 -10.21 -0.66 -11.82
N GLU A 299 -10.03 0.65 -11.82
CA GLU A 299 -9.48 1.42 -12.95
C GLU A 299 -8.10 0.92 -13.35
N THR A 300 -7.23 0.60 -12.38
CA THR A 300 -5.92 0.01 -12.66
C THR A 300 -6.05 -1.32 -13.39
N PHE A 301 -6.94 -2.21 -12.96
CA PHE A 301 -7.19 -3.48 -13.67
C PHE A 301 -7.78 -3.26 -15.06
N GLU A 302 -8.67 -2.28 -15.23
CA GLU A 302 -9.26 -1.94 -16.53
C GLU A 302 -8.23 -1.37 -17.50
N HIS A 303 -7.28 -0.55 -17.04
CA HIS A 303 -6.20 -0.08 -17.89
C HIS A 303 -5.19 -1.18 -18.23
N LEU A 304 -4.88 -2.06 -17.27
CA LEU A 304 -3.99 -3.20 -17.51
C LEU A 304 -4.65 -4.25 -18.42
N TYR A 305 -5.97 -4.46 -18.29
CA TYR A 305 -6.71 -5.58 -18.89
C TYR A 305 -8.16 -5.20 -19.31
N PRO A 306 -8.35 -4.36 -20.34
CA PRO A 306 -9.62 -3.68 -20.63
C PRO A 306 -10.85 -4.58 -20.79
N GLU A 307 -10.71 -5.74 -21.44
CA GLU A 307 -11.85 -6.61 -21.76
C GLU A 307 -12.15 -7.67 -20.68
N THR A 308 -11.14 -8.09 -19.91
CA THR A 308 -11.28 -9.13 -18.87
C THR A 308 -11.64 -8.50 -17.53
N ALA A 309 -11.04 -7.35 -17.21
CA ALA A 309 -11.31 -6.58 -15.99
C ALA A 309 -12.74 -6.09 -15.92
N ALA A 310 -13.24 -5.41 -16.96
CA ALA A 310 -14.60 -4.87 -16.96
C ALA A 310 -15.65 -5.96 -16.67
N ARG A 311 -15.48 -7.17 -17.23
CA ARG A 311 -16.38 -8.30 -17.00
C ARG A 311 -16.30 -8.87 -15.58
N ALA A 312 -15.09 -9.09 -15.07
CA ALA A 312 -14.89 -9.66 -13.74
C ALA A 312 -15.28 -8.67 -12.62
N LEU A 313 -14.99 -7.38 -12.81
CA LEU A 313 -15.14 -6.35 -11.79
C LEU A 313 -16.55 -5.74 -11.76
N ALA A 314 -17.29 -5.71 -12.87
CA ALA A 314 -18.71 -5.36 -12.86
C ALA A 314 -19.50 -6.25 -11.88
N ARG A 315 -19.13 -7.52 -11.77
CA ARG A 315 -19.74 -8.47 -10.81
C ARG A 315 -19.27 -8.29 -9.37
N ALA A 316 -18.13 -7.61 -9.16
CA ALA A 316 -17.57 -7.33 -7.83
C ALA A 316 -18.02 -5.98 -7.26
N ALA A 317 -18.45 -5.05 -8.13
CA ALA A 317 -19.08 -3.79 -7.78
C ALA A 317 -20.57 -3.93 -7.38
N MET A 318 -21.19 -5.07 -7.71
CA MET A 318 -22.50 -5.52 -7.19
C MET A 318 -22.38 -6.21 -5.83
#